data_AF-A0A7G9WJ87-F1
#
_entry.id   AF-A0A7G9WJ87-F1
#
_cell.length_a   1.000
_cell.length_b   1.000
_cell.length_c   1.000
_cell.angle_alpha   90.00
_cell.angle_beta   90.00
_cell.angle_gamma   90.00
#
_symmetry.space_group_name_H-M   'P 1'
#
loop_
_entity.id
_entity.type
_entity.pdbx_description
1 polymer ?
#
loop_
_entity_poly.entity_id
_entity_poly.type
_entity_poly.pdbx_seq_one_letter_code
_entity_poly.pdbx_strand_id
1 'polypeptide(L)'
;MTVKIYIYDTHGEEESACSLQPEANGDDDGGRDYVLPKGYTLKDGQFYSNAGSCQLQMHNGAPLLVDSEHELAFLLEQEKKITSRREQAGLTRQQLADSAGLTVFELYQLENHEVEPGSAVLGKIASALHCETLDLI
;
A
#
# COMPACT_ATOMS: atom_id res chain seq x y z
N MET A 1 1.56 -6.87 10.34
CA MET A 1 1.68 -5.48 10.82
C MET A 1 1.80 -4.62 9.59
N THR A 2 1.14 -3.48 9.57
CA THR A 2 1.30 -2.49 8.51
C THR A 2 2.08 -1.29 9.02
N VAL A 3 2.74 -0.59 8.10
CA VAL A 3 3.47 0.65 8.33
C VAL A 3 3.07 1.65 7.26
N LYS A 4 2.86 2.90 7.65
CA LYS A 4 2.61 3.98 6.69
C LYS A 4 3.94 4.47 6.13
N ILE A 5 4.09 4.44 4.81
CA ILE A 5 5.27 4.91 4.08
C ILE A 5 4.80 5.92 3.03
N TYR A 6 5.52 7.03 2.92
CA TYR A 6 5.28 8.10 1.97
C TYR A 6 6.28 7.98 0.82
N ILE A 7 5.82 8.17 -0.41
CA ILE A 7 6.66 8.22 -1.60
C ILE A 7 6.68 9.65 -2.13
N TYR A 8 7.89 10.15 -2.37
CA TYR A 8 8.15 11.51 -2.86
C TYR A 8 8.54 11.48 -4.34
N ASP A 9 7.91 12.35 -5.13
CA ASP A 9 8.38 12.64 -6.48
C ASP A 9 9.61 13.57 -6.38
N THR A 10 10.77 13.09 -6.80
CA THR A 10 12.03 13.83 -6.73
C THR A 10 12.22 14.83 -7.88
N HIS A 11 11.14 15.25 -8.55
CA HIS A 11 11.13 16.31 -9.56
C HIS A 11 12.22 16.17 -10.64
N GLY A 12 12.45 14.95 -11.12
CA GLY A 12 13.36 14.66 -12.24
C GLY A 12 14.66 13.92 -11.90
N GLU A 13 14.81 13.38 -10.68
CA GLU A 13 15.83 12.34 -10.41
C GLU A 13 15.39 10.98 -10.98
N GLU A 14 16.34 10.05 -11.13
CA GLU A 14 16.10 8.73 -11.76
C GLU A 14 15.13 7.83 -10.94
N GLU A 15 15.04 8.03 -9.62
CA GLU A 15 14.18 7.24 -8.74
C GLU A 15 13.55 8.11 -7.63
N SER A 16 12.26 7.87 -7.35
CA SER A 16 11.55 8.46 -6.21
C SER A 16 12.21 8.09 -4.89
N ALA A 17 11.93 8.84 -3.82
CA ALA A 17 12.38 8.52 -2.47
C ALA A 17 11.20 8.02 -1.62
N CYS A 18 11.48 7.24 -0.57
CA CYS A 18 10.47 6.85 0.42
C CYS A 18 10.87 7.18 1.86
N SER A 19 9.88 7.38 2.72
CA SER A 19 10.07 7.83 4.09
C SER A 19 8.91 7.45 5.01
N LEU A 20 9.16 7.57 6.31
CA LEU A 20 8.17 7.35 7.37
C LEU A 20 7.49 8.65 7.81
N GLN A 21 7.88 9.78 7.23
CA GLN A 21 7.31 11.09 7.52
C GLN A 21 6.67 11.67 6.26
N PRO A 22 5.56 12.41 6.36
CA PRO A 22 5.02 13.15 5.21
C PRO A 22 5.91 14.34 4.84
N GLU A 23 5.82 14.83 3.61
CA GLU A 23 6.36 16.15 3.29
C GLU A 23 5.48 17.25 3.87
N ALA A 24 6.09 18.37 4.24
CA ALA A 24 5.38 19.49 4.85
C ALA A 24 4.46 20.25 3.85
N ASN A 25 4.79 20.23 2.56
CA ASN A 25 4.04 20.82 1.45
C ASN A 25 2.91 19.89 0.93
N GLY A 26 2.95 18.59 1.25
CA GLY A 26 2.02 17.59 0.75
C GLY A 26 2.28 17.15 -0.69
N ASP A 27 3.50 17.30 -1.20
CA ASP A 27 3.88 16.85 -2.55
C ASP A 27 4.25 15.35 -2.58
N ASP A 28 3.96 14.61 -1.50
CA ASP A 28 4.01 13.15 -1.44
C ASP A 28 2.71 12.46 -1.92
N ASP A 29 2.73 11.13 -1.96
CA ASP A 29 1.60 10.30 -2.37
C ASP A 29 0.45 10.18 -1.33
N GLY A 30 0.51 10.95 -0.25
CA GLY A 30 -0.44 10.92 0.87
C GLY A 30 -0.17 9.81 1.89
N GLY A 31 0.84 8.96 1.65
CA GLY A 31 1.26 7.90 2.55
C GLY A 31 0.36 6.66 2.53
N ARG A 32 0.92 5.54 2.07
CA ARG A 32 0.21 4.26 1.93
C ARG A 32 0.62 3.27 3.01
N ASP A 33 -0.28 2.35 3.34
CA ASP A 33 0.00 1.32 4.32
C ASP A 33 0.63 0.10 3.64
N TYR A 34 1.83 -0.27 4.07
CA TYR A 34 2.61 -1.40 3.55
C TYR A 34 2.70 -2.52 4.58
N VAL A 35 2.65 -3.77 4.12
CA VAL A 35 2.72 -4.96 4.97
C VAL A 35 4.17 -5.31 5.25
N LEU A 36 4.55 -5.36 6.54
CA LEU A 36 5.88 -5.84 6.93
C LEU A 36 5.96 -7.37 6.90
N PRO A 37 7.09 -7.94 6.46
CA PRO A 37 7.33 -9.38 6.56
C PRO A 37 7.27 -9.85 8.02
N LYS A 38 6.88 -11.11 8.23
CA LYS A 38 6.81 -11.68 9.58
C LYS A 38 8.18 -11.63 10.27
N GLY A 39 8.22 -11.11 11.49
CA GLY A 39 9.46 -10.96 12.27
C GLY A 39 10.12 -9.59 12.15
N TYR A 40 9.59 -8.71 11.30
CA TYR A 40 10.07 -7.33 11.14
C TYR A 40 9.11 -6.36 11.84
N THR A 41 9.66 -5.30 12.42
CA THR A 41 8.90 -4.28 13.15
C THR A 41 9.47 -2.88 12.92
N LEU A 42 8.63 -1.85 13.06
CA LEU A 42 9.05 -0.45 13.14
C LEU A 42 9.02 0.00 14.60
N LYS A 43 10.11 0.57 15.10
CA LYS A 43 10.20 1.19 16.43
C LYS A 43 11.06 2.45 16.37
N ASP A 44 10.57 3.53 16.97
CA ASP A 44 11.30 4.80 17.06
C ASP A 44 11.84 5.30 15.71
N GLY A 45 11.06 5.12 14.63
CA GLY A 45 11.44 5.55 13.28
C GLY A 45 12.46 4.65 12.56
N GLN A 46 12.82 3.50 13.14
CA GLN A 46 13.78 2.56 12.57
C GLN A 46 13.16 1.16 12.43
N PHE A 47 13.42 0.51 11.29
CA PHE A 47 13.02 -0.88 11.09
C PHE A 47 13.99 -1.85 11.76
N TYR A 48 13.47 -2.96 12.26
CA TYR A 48 14.26 -4.00 12.93
C TYR A 48 13.78 -5.39 12.52
N SER A 49 14.74 -6.30 12.37
CA SER A 49 14.54 -7.74 12.45
C SER A 49 14.94 -8.25 13.84
N ASN A 50 15.04 -9.57 13.99
CA ASN A 50 15.60 -10.20 15.18
C ASN A 50 17.12 -10.07 15.30
N ALA A 51 17.83 -9.75 14.20
CA ALA A 51 19.29 -9.64 14.19
C ALA A 51 19.79 -8.20 14.33
N GLY A 52 19.03 -7.21 13.84
CA GLY A 52 19.48 -5.83 13.90
C GLY A 52 18.53 -4.85 13.22
N SER A 53 19.03 -3.63 12.97
CA SER A 53 18.31 -2.59 12.24
C SER A 53 18.29 -2.88 10.75
N CYS A 54 17.14 -2.67 10.11
CA CYS A 54 16.94 -2.77 8.68
C CYS A 54 16.82 -1.37 8.07
N GLN A 55 17.13 -1.24 6.79
CA GLN A 55 17.05 0.02 6.06
C GLN A 55 15.85 0.03 5.12
N LEU A 56 15.31 1.22 4.88
CA LEU A 56 14.28 1.44 3.87
C LEU A 56 14.91 2.15 2.68
N GLN A 57 14.66 1.65 1.48
CA GLN A 57 15.16 2.19 0.22
C GLN A 57 14.04 2.15 -0.84
N MET A 58 14.18 2.87 -1.94
CA MET A 58 13.30 2.67 -3.11
C MET A 58 13.92 1.67 -4.07
N HIS A 59 13.07 0.88 -4.71
CA HIS A 59 13.46 0.01 -5.81
C HIS A 59 12.31 -0.16 -6.80
N ASN A 60 12.50 0.28 -8.04
CA ASN A 60 11.52 0.18 -9.14
C ASN A 60 10.13 0.73 -8.74
N GLY A 61 10.12 1.88 -8.05
CA GLY A 61 8.88 2.55 -7.65
C GLY A 61 8.16 1.92 -6.44
N ALA A 62 8.80 0.98 -5.72
CA ALA A 62 8.24 0.42 -4.50
C ALA A 62 9.26 0.45 -3.33
N PRO A 63 8.79 0.59 -2.08
CA PRO A 63 9.66 0.54 -0.91
C PRO A 63 10.27 -0.85 -0.73
N LEU A 64 11.59 -0.89 -0.54
CA LEU A 64 12.40 -2.07 -0.31
C LEU A 64 12.92 -2.04 1.13
N LEU A 65 12.56 -3.05 1.91
CA LEU A 65 13.13 -3.27 3.24
C LEU A 65 14.38 -4.14 3.12
N VAL A 66 15.54 -3.57 3.43
CA VAL A 66 16.86 -4.22 3.33
C VAL A 66 17.33 -4.67 4.71
N ASP A 67 17.55 -5.97 4.88
CA ASP A 67 18.18 -6.57 6.04
C ASP A 67 19.55 -7.12 5.64
N SER A 68 20.59 -6.33 5.93
CA SER A 68 21.97 -6.70 5.62
C SER A 68 22.50 -7.84 6.49
N GLU A 69 21.97 -8.04 7.70
CA GLU A 69 22.42 -9.09 8.61
C GLU A 69 21.99 -10.48 8.13
N HIS A 70 20.80 -10.56 7.53
CA HIS A 70 20.29 -11.81 6.93
C HIS A 70 20.53 -11.93 5.43
N GLU A 71 21.16 -10.94 4.78
CA GLU A 71 21.31 -10.85 3.32
C GLU A 71 19.97 -10.93 2.57
N LEU A 72 18.93 -10.27 3.10
CA LEU A 72 17.58 -10.28 2.54
C LEU A 72 17.14 -8.87 2.13
N ALA A 73 16.31 -8.80 1.10
CA ALA A 73 15.59 -7.60 0.71
C ALA A 73 14.14 -7.96 0.37
N PHE A 74 13.19 -7.20 0.92
CA PHE A 74 11.76 -7.42 0.72
C PHE A 74 11.16 -6.23 0.00
N LEU A 75 10.62 -6.45 -1.19
CA LEU A 75 9.74 -5.47 -1.82
C LEU A 75 8.44 -5.43 -1.02
N LEU A 76 8.13 -4.30 -0.39
CA LEU A 76 6.97 -4.18 0.46
C LEU A 76 5.70 -4.04 -0.39
N GLU A 77 4.70 -4.86 -0.08
CA GLU A 77 3.40 -4.79 -0.73
C GLU A 77 2.47 -3.86 0.04
N GLN A 78 1.67 -3.07 -0.69
CA GLN A 78 0.59 -2.29 -0.10
C GLN A 78 -0.47 -3.21 0.50
N GLU A 79 -1.06 -2.79 1.62
CA GLU A 79 -2.18 -3.48 2.24
C GLU A 79 -3.38 -3.51 1.29
N LYS A 80 -3.89 -4.71 0.99
CA LYS A 80 -5.02 -4.90 0.06
C LYS A 80 -6.36 -4.58 0.73
N LYS A 81 -6.57 -3.33 1.13
CA LYS A 81 -7.74 -2.86 1.89
C LYS A 81 -9.06 -3.19 1.19
N ILE A 82 -9.16 -3.00 -0.13
CA ILE A 82 -10.35 -3.39 -0.91
C ILE A 82 -10.64 -4.89 -0.79
N THR A 83 -9.62 -5.73 -0.94
CA THR A 83 -9.74 -7.19 -0.78
C THR A 83 -10.22 -7.54 0.62
N SER A 84 -9.58 -6.99 1.65
CA SER A 84 -9.93 -7.26 3.05
C SER A 84 -11.35 -6.83 3.39
N ARG A 85 -11.78 -5.64 2.95
CA ARG A 85 -13.17 -5.16 3.16
C ARG A 85 -14.18 -6.02 2.43
N ARG A 86 -13.92 -6.40 1.18
CA ARG A 86 -14.78 -7.31 0.40
C ARG A 86 -14.96 -8.65 1.11
N GLU A 87 -13.86 -9.24 1.60
CA GLU A 87 -13.88 -10.53 2.28
C GLU A 87 -14.58 -10.46 3.64
N GLN A 88 -14.40 -9.37 4.40
CA GLN A 88 -15.13 -9.11 5.63
C GLN A 88 -16.65 -8.97 5.39
N ALA A 89 -17.04 -8.40 4.24
CA ALA A 89 -18.43 -8.33 3.80
C ALA A 89 -18.97 -9.66 3.25
N GLY A 90 -18.14 -10.71 3.15
CA GLY A 90 -18.54 -12.02 2.63
C GLY A 90 -18.84 -12.05 1.13
N LEU A 91 -18.35 -11.07 0.37
CA LEU A 91 -18.62 -10.94 -1.06
C LEU A 91 -17.55 -11.64 -1.89
N THR A 92 -17.97 -12.29 -2.98
CA THR A 92 -17.07 -12.67 -4.06
C THR A 92 -16.65 -11.43 -4.86
N ARG A 93 -15.53 -11.52 -5.58
CA ARG A 93 -15.08 -10.44 -6.48
C ARG A 93 -16.14 -10.11 -7.54
N GLN A 94 -16.81 -11.11 -8.10
CA GLN A 94 -17.90 -10.90 -9.05
C GLN A 94 -19.02 -10.04 -8.45
N GLN A 95 -19.49 -10.37 -7.24
CA GLN A 95 -20.57 -9.63 -6.59
C GLN A 95 -20.22 -8.17 -6.31
N LEU A 96 -18.99 -7.89 -5.87
CA LEU A 96 -18.54 -6.51 -5.67
C LEU A 96 -18.40 -5.77 -7.00
N ALA A 97 -17.82 -6.41 -8.02
CA ALA A 97 -17.68 -5.81 -9.35
C ALA A 97 -19.04 -5.41 -9.93
N ASP A 98 -20.02 -6.32 -9.89
CA ASP A 98 -21.38 -6.06 -10.36
C ASP A 98 -22.03 -4.89 -9.61
N SER A 99 -21.87 -4.85 -8.29
CA SER A 99 -22.46 -3.81 -7.42
C SER A 99 -21.80 -2.44 -7.63
N ALA A 100 -20.49 -2.41 -7.90
CA ALA A 100 -19.73 -1.20 -8.18
C ALA A 100 -19.82 -0.76 -9.66
N GLY A 101 -20.47 -1.56 -10.52
CA GLY A 101 -20.53 -1.31 -11.96
C GLY A 101 -19.17 -1.39 -12.65
N LEU A 102 -18.33 -2.34 -12.22
CA LEU A 102 -17.00 -2.64 -12.75
C LEU A 102 -16.99 -4.05 -13.33
N THR A 103 -16.02 -4.35 -14.18
CA THR A 103 -15.71 -5.73 -14.55
C THR A 103 -14.92 -6.42 -13.43
N VAL A 104 -14.99 -7.76 -13.38
CA VAL A 104 -14.17 -8.55 -12.44
C VAL A 104 -12.68 -8.34 -12.65
N PHE A 105 -12.26 -8.13 -13.90
CA PHE A 105 -10.87 -7.87 -14.24
C PHE A 105 -10.43 -6.50 -13.70
N GLU A 106 -11.19 -5.42 -13.93
CA GLU A 106 -10.89 -4.11 -13.35
C GLU A 106 -10.80 -4.18 -11.83
N LEU A 107 -11.77 -4.82 -11.16
CA LEU A 107 -11.72 -4.97 -9.71
C LEU A 107 -10.50 -5.79 -9.25
N TYR A 108 -10.10 -6.82 -10.01
CA TYR A 108 -8.87 -7.57 -9.72
C TYR A 108 -7.63 -6.68 -9.80
N GLN A 109 -7.50 -5.83 -10.82
CA GLN A 109 -6.35 -4.93 -10.96
C GLN A 109 -6.27 -3.94 -9.80
N LEU A 110 -7.42 -3.37 -9.41
CA LEU A 110 -7.53 -2.46 -8.26
C LEU A 110 -7.18 -3.16 -6.94
N GLU A 111 -7.69 -4.37 -6.71
CA GLU A 111 -7.39 -5.15 -5.49
C GLU A 111 -5.92 -5.53 -5.36
N ASN A 112 -5.18 -5.59 -6.46
CA ASN A 112 -3.75 -5.93 -6.50
C ASN A 112 -2.84 -4.71 -6.66
N HIS A 113 -3.39 -3.49 -6.66
CA HIS A 113 -2.64 -2.24 -6.90
C HIS A 113 -1.88 -2.22 -8.24
N GLU A 114 -2.39 -2.91 -9.26
CA GLU A 114 -1.86 -2.80 -10.62
C GLU A 114 -2.25 -1.47 -11.28
N VAL A 115 -3.37 -0.90 -10.81
CA VAL A 115 -3.90 0.38 -11.27
C VAL A 115 -4.39 1.16 -10.06
N GLU A 116 -4.03 2.44 -10.00
CA GLU A 116 -4.51 3.35 -8.97
C GLU A 116 -5.98 3.73 -9.22
N PRO A 117 -6.90 3.56 -8.25
CA PRO A 117 -8.29 3.92 -8.43
C PRO A 117 -8.47 5.45 -8.45
N GLY A 118 -9.11 5.96 -9.52
CA GLY A 118 -9.63 7.33 -9.49
C GLY A 118 -10.72 7.50 -8.42
N SER A 119 -10.89 8.71 -7.90
CA SER A 119 -11.83 9.02 -6.80
C SER A 119 -13.27 8.56 -7.08
N ALA A 120 -13.74 8.69 -8.33
CA ALA A 120 -15.06 8.22 -8.74
C ALA A 120 -15.22 6.69 -8.64
N VAL A 121 -14.18 5.94 -9.01
CA VAL A 121 -14.18 4.47 -8.92
C VAL A 121 -14.12 4.04 -7.46
N LEU A 122 -13.23 4.66 -6.67
CA LEU A 122 -13.11 4.39 -5.23
C LEU A 122 -14.43 4.65 -4.50
N GLY A 123 -15.14 5.74 -4.84
CA GLY A 123 -16.45 6.06 -4.29
C GLY A 123 -17.53 5.03 -4.62
N LYS A 124 -17.51 4.43 -5.81
CA LYS A 124 -18.43 3.34 -6.18
C LYS A 124 -18.15 2.08 -5.37
N ILE A 125 -16.88 1.72 -5.21
CA ILE A 125 -16.46 0.54 -4.43
C ILE A 125 -16.84 0.74 -2.95
N ALA A 126 -16.53 1.90 -2.38
CA ALA A 126 -16.89 2.26 -1.00
C ALA A 126 -18.41 2.20 -0.77
N SER A 127 -19.20 2.75 -1.70
CA SER A 127 -20.67 2.70 -1.64
C SER A 127 -21.20 1.26 -1.68
N ALA A 128 -20.62 0.39 -2.52
CA ALA A 128 -21.01 -1.02 -2.63
C ALA A 128 -20.61 -1.84 -1.39
N LEU A 129 -19.53 -1.45 -0.70
CA LEU A 129 -19.07 -2.06 0.55
C LEU A 129 -19.67 -1.42 1.80
N HIS A 130 -20.47 -0.36 1.65
CA HIS A 130 -21.04 0.42 2.76
C HIS A 130 -19.98 0.95 3.75
N CYS A 131 -18.85 1.43 3.22
CA CYS A 131 -17.78 2.06 4.00
C CYS A 131 -17.37 3.43 3.42
N GLU A 132 -16.46 4.13 4.09
CA GLU A 132 -15.90 5.37 3.58
C GLU A 132 -14.77 5.09 2.58
N THR A 133 -14.49 6.05 1.69
CA THR A 133 -13.35 5.92 0.75
C THR A 133 -12.01 5.79 1.47
N LEU A 134 -11.86 6.46 2.62
CA LEU A 134 -10.69 6.37 3.49
C LEU A 134 -10.46 4.98 4.09
N ASP A 135 -11.49 4.11 4.12
CA ASP A 135 -11.33 2.73 4.56
C ASP A 135 -10.63 1.84 3.53
N LEU A 136 -10.43 2.35 2.31
CA LEU A 136 -9.94 1.60 1.14
C LEU A 136 -8.55 2.04 0.66
N ILE A 137 -7.98 3.11 1.25
CA ILE A 137 -6.66 3.68 0.94
C ILE A 137 -5.81 3.76 2.20
#